data_AF-A0A7I0KFS4-F1
#
_entry.id   AF-A0A7I0KFS4-F1
#
_cell.length_a   1.000
_cell.length_b   1.000
_cell.length_c   1.000
_cell.angle_alpha   90.00
_cell.angle_beta   90.00
_cell.angle_gamma   90.00
#
_symmetry.space_group_name_H-M   'P 1'
#
loop_
_entity.id
_entity.type
_entity.pdbx_description
1 polymer ?
#
loop_
_entity_poly.entity_id
_entity_poly.type
_entity_poly.pdbx_seq_one_letter_code
_entity_poly.pdbx_strand_id
1 'polypeptide(L)'
;MWLLTLAICTACSPSDQIDQQSRTAASAAQTVAMTLDVWAAGEAPSRYTLRTLQSVGKTLADVQSQLRSAGSAEPAEQAALAAAVGRMSEAVARGEAGLQTGSRSEVRNAQDDAQAAARALAAAYARYFAPKP
;
A
#
# COMPACT_ATOMS: atom_id res chain seq x y z
N MET A 1 -44.03 -11.95 -18.70
CA MET A 1 -44.21 -10.51 -18.43
C MET A 1 -43.40 -10.19 -17.18
N TRP A 2 -42.29 -9.46 -17.35
CA TRP A 2 -41.53 -8.71 -16.33
C TRP A 2 -41.07 -9.45 -15.04
N LEU A 3 -39.79 -9.42 -14.67
CA LEU A 3 -39.12 -8.23 -14.15
C LEU A 3 -37.62 -8.21 -14.49
N LEU A 4 -37.20 -7.09 -15.08
CA LEU A 4 -35.83 -6.64 -15.22
C LEU A 4 -35.23 -6.41 -13.82
N THR A 5 -34.27 -7.24 -13.42
CA THR A 5 -33.36 -6.88 -12.32
C THR A 5 -32.39 -5.82 -12.84
N LEU A 6 -32.69 -4.57 -12.51
CA LEU A 6 -31.78 -3.44 -12.61
C LEU A 6 -30.49 -3.76 -11.84
N ALA A 7 -29.43 -4.12 -12.57
CA ALA A 7 -28.07 -4.00 -12.08
C ALA A 7 -27.78 -2.51 -11.94
N ILE A 8 -28.03 -1.96 -10.76
CA ILE A 8 -27.56 -0.63 -10.40
C ILE A 8 -26.05 -0.76 -10.27
N CYS A 9 -25.33 -0.42 -11.33
CA CYS A 9 -23.91 -0.14 -11.24
C CYS A 9 -23.78 1.05 -10.28
N THR A 10 -23.47 0.82 -9.02
CA THR A 10 -22.78 1.84 -8.22
C THR A 10 -21.42 1.99 -8.86
N ALA A 11 -21.35 2.78 -9.93
CA ALA A 11 -20.09 3.25 -10.44
C ALA A 11 -19.47 4.08 -9.32
N CYS A 12 -18.59 3.46 -8.52
CA CYS A 12 -17.70 4.20 -7.63
C CYS A 12 -17.09 5.31 -8.47
N SER A 13 -17.21 6.54 -8.01
CA SER A 13 -16.52 7.63 -8.69
C SER A 13 -15.02 7.31 -8.67
N PRO A 14 -14.24 7.74 -9.67
CA PRO A 14 -12.81 7.48 -9.65
C PRO A 14 -12.13 7.99 -8.36
N SER A 15 -12.68 9.04 -7.74
CA SER A 15 -12.30 9.52 -6.42
C SER A 15 -12.57 8.51 -5.28
N ASP A 16 -13.71 7.82 -5.29
CA ASP A 16 -14.04 6.79 -4.28
C ASP A 16 -13.09 5.60 -4.40
N GLN A 17 -12.76 5.21 -5.64
CA GLN A 17 -11.77 4.18 -5.90
C GLN A 17 -10.40 4.60 -5.35
N ILE A 18 -9.96 5.84 -5.61
CA ILE A 18 -8.68 6.34 -5.09
C ILE A 18 -8.66 6.40 -3.55
N ASP A 19 -9.77 6.79 -2.91
CA ASP A 19 -9.89 6.76 -1.44
C ASP A 19 -9.73 5.33 -0.90
N GLN A 20 -10.50 4.39 -1.44
CA GLN A 20 -10.47 2.99 -1.01
C GLN A 20 -9.08 2.36 -1.20
N GLN A 21 -8.45 2.59 -2.35
CA GLN A 21 -7.11 2.07 -2.64
C GLN A 21 -6.06 2.69 -1.72
N SER A 22 -6.16 3.99 -1.42
CA SER A 22 -5.24 4.67 -0.50
C SER A 22 -5.35 4.14 0.93
N ARG A 23 -6.58 3.89 1.42
CA ARG A 23 -6.82 3.26 2.72
C ARG A 23 -6.29 1.83 2.77
N THR A 24 -6.46 1.07 1.69
CA THR A 24 -5.92 -0.29 1.57
C THR A 24 -4.39 -0.27 1.66
N ALA A 25 -3.72 0.66 0.97
CA ALA A 25 -2.28 0.85 1.10
C ALA A 25 -1.85 1.27 2.51
N ALA A 26 -2.62 2.11 3.20
CA ALA A 26 -2.32 2.51 4.57
C ALA A 26 -2.40 1.33 5.55
N SER A 27 -3.44 0.50 5.45
CA SER A 27 -3.58 -0.73 6.25
C SER A 27 -2.47 -1.75 5.96
N ALA A 28 -2.10 -1.90 4.68
CA ALA A 28 -0.96 -2.70 4.27
C ALA A 28 0.35 -2.18 4.89
N ALA A 29 0.60 -0.87 4.81
CA ALA A 29 1.78 -0.23 5.41
C ALA A 29 1.87 -0.48 6.93
N GLN A 30 0.75 -0.37 7.64
CA GLN A 30 0.69 -0.69 9.08
C GLN A 30 1.02 -2.17 9.33
N THR A 31 0.53 -3.06 8.48
CA THR A 31 0.81 -4.51 8.59
C THR A 31 2.30 -4.80 8.38
N VAL A 32 2.96 -4.15 7.41
CA VAL A 32 4.42 -4.25 7.20
C VAL A 32 5.16 -3.79 8.45
N ALA A 33 4.81 -2.60 8.97
CA ALA A 33 5.48 -2.04 10.13
C ALA A 33 5.39 -2.97 11.35
N MET A 34 4.19 -3.47 11.67
CA MET A 34 3.99 -4.41 12.77
C MET A 34 4.77 -5.72 12.54
N THR A 35 4.63 -6.31 11.35
CA THR A 35 5.25 -7.60 11.01
C THR A 35 6.78 -7.58 11.12
N LEU A 36 7.41 -6.49 10.67
CA LEU A 36 8.85 -6.31 10.79
C LEU A 36 9.28 -6.06 12.24
N ASP A 37 8.46 -5.34 13.02
CA ASP A 37 8.73 -5.04 14.43
C ASP A 37 8.69 -6.31 15.30
N VAL A 38 7.64 -7.13 15.20
CA VAL A 38 7.58 -8.41 15.92
C VAL A 38 8.68 -9.39 15.49
N TRP A 39 9.11 -9.35 14.22
CA TRP A 39 10.26 -10.15 13.80
C TRP A 39 11.56 -9.64 14.43
N ALA A 40 11.78 -8.32 14.45
CA ALA A 40 12.98 -7.71 15.02
C ALA A 40 13.10 -8.00 16.53
N ALA A 41 11.97 -8.00 17.24
CA ALA A 41 11.83 -8.40 18.64
C ALA A 41 12.06 -9.91 18.88
N GLY A 42 12.12 -10.73 17.82
CA GLY A 42 12.27 -12.18 17.91
C GLY A 42 10.99 -12.93 18.26
N GLU A 43 9.84 -12.27 18.20
CA GLU A 43 8.52 -12.82 18.53
C GLU A 43 7.87 -13.56 17.34
N ALA A 44 8.28 -13.22 16.11
CA ALA A 44 7.75 -13.82 14.89
C ALA A 44 8.80 -14.68 14.14
N PRO A 45 8.48 -15.93 13.74
CA PRO A 45 9.37 -16.75 12.91
C PRO A 45 9.59 -16.15 11.51
N SER A 46 10.82 -16.16 10.98
CA SER A 46 11.15 -15.58 9.67
C SER A 46 10.27 -16.09 8.52
N ARG A 47 9.89 -17.37 8.52
CA ARG A 47 9.01 -17.95 7.48
C ARG A 47 7.58 -17.40 7.53
N TYR A 48 7.08 -17.08 8.73
CA TYR A 48 5.79 -16.43 8.88
C TYR A 48 5.88 -14.99 8.37
N THR A 49 6.87 -14.23 8.87
CA THR A 49 7.15 -12.84 8.46
C THR A 49 7.28 -12.71 6.94
N LEU A 50 8.07 -13.58 6.31
CA LEU A 50 8.28 -13.59 4.87
C LEU A 50 6.97 -13.79 4.09
N ARG A 51 6.13 -14.75 4.47
CA ARG A 51 4.84 -14.98 3.79
C ARG A 51 3.87 -13.81 3.97
N THR A 52 3.88 -13.18 5.15
CA THR A 52 3.07 -11.98 5.40
C THR A 52 3.53 -10.84 4.51
N LEU A 53 4.84 -10.58 4.42
CA LEU A 53 5.39 -9.56 3.51
C LEU A 53 5.04 -9.84 2.05
N GLN A 54 5.18 -11.08 1.59
CA GLN A 54 4.80 -11.46 0.21
C GLN A 54 3.33 -11.18 -0.10
N SER A 55 2.44 -11.53 0.84
CA SER A 55 1.01 -11.26 0.68
C SER A 55 0.72 -9.75 0.63
N VAL A 56 1.35 -8.99 1.52
CA VAL A 56 1.16 -7.54 1.57
C VAL A 56 1.78 -6.86 0.35
N GLY A 57 2.94 -7.32 -0.12
CA GLY A 57 3.60 -6.84 -1.33
C GLY A 57 2.72 -7.02 -2.57
N LYS A 58 2.03 -8.17 -2.69
CA LYS A 58 1.02 -8.38 -3.74
C LYS A 58 -0.11 -7.36 -3.63
N THR A 59 -0.68 -7.17 -2.44
CA THR A 59 -1.73 -6.16 -2.22
C THR A 59 -1.27 -4.75 -2.61
N LEU A 60 -0.05 -4.36 -2.24
CA LEU A 60 0.48 -3.03 -2.58
C LEU A 60 0.71 -2.88 -4.09
N ALA A 61 1.19 -3.92 -4.78
CA ALA A 61 1.32 -3.91 -6.24
C ALA A 61 -0.05 -3.78 -6.94
N ASP A 62 -1.06 -4.51 -6.47
CA ASP A 62 -2.42 -4.44 -6.99
C ASP A 62 -3.03 -3.05 -6.76
N VAL A 63 -2.87 -2.50 -5.56
CA VAL A 63 -3.28 -1.13 -5.21
C VAL A 63 -2.59 -0.11 -6.10
N GLN A 64 -1.28 -0.24 -6.31
CA GLN A 64 -0.53 0.69 -7.16
C GLN A 64 -1.03 0.67 -8.61
N SER A 65 -1.31 -0.53 -9.15
CA SER A 65 -1.87 -0.69 -10.48
C SER A 65 -3.25 -0.01 -10.59
N GLN A 66 -4.12 -0.26 -9.61
CA GLN A 66 -5.45 0.36 -9.54
C GLN A 66 -5.40 1.88 -9.38
N LEU A 67 -4.44 2.40 -8.59
CA LEU A 67 -4.22 3.82 -8.45
C LEU A 67 -3.72 4.45 -9.75
N ARG A 68 -2.93 3.76 -10.58
CA ARG A 68 -2.49 4.28 -11.89
C ARG A 68 -3.57 4.24 -12.95
N SER A 69 -4.48 3.26 -12.88
CA SER A 69 -5.53 3.07 -13.88
C SER A 69 -6.81 3.84 -13.56
N ALA A 70 -7.00 4.29 -12.32
CA ALA A 70 -8.11 5.17 -11.97
C ALA A 70 -8.06 6.44 -12.84
N GLY A 71 -9.19 6.88 -13.39
CA GLY A 71 -9.27 8.25 -13.90
C GLY A 71 -9.17 9.23 -12.73
N SER A 72 -8.55 10.38 -12.89
CA SER A 72 -8.63 11.43 -11.86
C SER A 72 -8.68 12.81 -12.48
N ALA A 73 -9.40 13.70 -11.81
CA ALA A 73 -9.32 15.14 -12.06
C ALA A 73 -7.97 15.72 -11.59
N GLU A 74 -7.23 14.99 -10.74
CA GLU A 74 -5.98 15.40 -10.09
C GLU A 74 -4.85 14.40 -10.43
N PRO A 75 -4.39 14.35 -11.70
CA PRO A 75 -3.45 13.32 -12.17
C PRO A 75 -2.07 13.38 -11.48
N ALA A 76 -1.61 14.56 -11.06
CA ALA A 76 -0.33 14.71 -10.38
C ALA A 76 -0.37 14.13 -8.94
N GLU A 77 -1.47 14.37 -8.23
CA GLU A 77 -1.73 13.88 -6.88
C GLU A 77 -1.96 12.37 -6.89
N GLN A 78 -2.70 11.86 -7.88
CA GLN A 78 -2.84 10.43 -8.13
C GLN A 78 -1.49 9.76 -8.40
N ALA A 79 -0.64 10.37 -9.23
CA ALA A 79 0.72 9.86 -9.48
C ALA A 79 1.57 9.86 -8.21
N ALA A 80 1.44 10.88 -7.35
CA ALA A 80 2.14 10.93 -6.07
C ALA A 80 1.70 9.81 -5.11
N LEU A 81 0.40 9.51 -5.06
CA LEU A 81 -0.13 8.35 -4.32
C LEU A 81 0.46 7.04 -4.85
N ALA A 82 0.39 6.79 -6.15
CA ALA A 82 0.96 5.58 -6.76
C ALA A 82 2.47 5.47 -6.56
N ALA A 83 3.21 6.59 -6.56
CA ALA A 83 4.64 6.61 -6.28
C ALA A 83 4.94 6.27 -4.81
N ALA A 84 4.15 6.77 -3.85
CA ALA A 84 4.30 6.42 -2.45
C ALA A 84 4.03 4.92 -2.20
N VAL A 85 2.97 4.36 -2.80
CA VAL A 85 2.70 2.92 -2.74
C VAL A 85 3.82 2.10 -3.39
N GLY A 86 4.39 2.58 -4.50
CA GLY A 86 5.55 1.94 -5.14
C GLY A 86 6.76 1.83 -4.24
N ARG A 87 7.12 2.93 -3.57
CA ARG A 87 8.22 2.92 -2.59
C ARG A 87 7.95 1.98 -1.42
N MET A 88 6.70 1.85 -1.00
CA MET A 88 6.32 0.86 0.01
C MET A 88 6.54 -0.58 -0.51
N SER A 89 6.09 -0.89 -1.73
CA SER A 89 6.31 -2.21 -2.35
C SER A 89 7.80 -2.56 -2.46
N GLU A 90 8.64 -1.59 -2.82
CA GLU A 90 10.09 -1.77 -2.88
C GLU A 90 10.71 -2.00 -1.50
N ALA A 91 10.25 -1.27 -0.48
CA ALA A 91 10.68 -1.47 0.90
C ALA A 91 10.31 -2.88 1.39
N VAL A 92 9.09 -3.35 1.08
CA VAL A 92 8.65 -4.72 1.38
C VAL A 92 9.56 -5.74 0.71
N ALA A 93 9.85 -5.59 -0.58
CA ALA A 93 10.76 -6.49 -1.30
C ALA A 93 12.17 -6.53 -0.70
N ARG A 94 12.71 -5.39 -0.26
CA ARG A 94 13.99 -5.33 0.48
C ARG A 94 13.90 -6.04 1.83
N GLY A 95 12.79 -5.89 2.54
CA GLY A 95 12.53 -6.59 3.79
C GLY A 95 12.48 -8.11 3.60
N GLU A 96 11.82 -8.57 2.55
CA GLU A 96 11.78 -9.99 2.17
C GLU A 96 13.18 -10.55 1.89
N ALA A 97 14.00 -9.83 1.11
CA ALA A 97 15.37 -10.22 0.84
C ALA A 97 16.20 -10.30 2.12
N GLY A 98 16.09 -9.30 3.00
CA GLY A 98 16.76 -9.30 4.30
C GLY A 98 16.34 -10.46 5.21
N LEU A 99 15.07 -10.86 5.18
CA LEU A 99 14.59 -12.03 5.90
C LEU A 99 15.14 -13.34 5.35
N GLN A 100 15.29 -13.44 4.03
CA GLN A 100 15.85 -14.63 3.36
C GLN A 100 17.34 -14.80 3.64
N THR A 101 18.09 -13.69 3.71
CA THR A 101 19.52 -13.70 4.03
C THR A 101 19.80 -13.71 5.54
N GLY A 102 18.78 -13.50 6.37
CA GLY A 102 18.91 -13.33 7.81
C GLY A 102 19.57 -12.01 8.23
N SER A 103 19.69 -11.04 7.32
CA SER A 103 20.34 -9.76 7.56
C SER A 103 19.42 -8.81 8.32
N ARG A 104 19.65 -8.69 9.64
CA ARG A 104 18.94 -7.71 10.49
C ARG A 104 19.12 -6.27 10.01
N SER A 105 20.28 -5.95 9.44
CA SER A 105 20.56 -4.60 8.92
C SER A 105 19.72 -4.27 7.68
N GLU A 106 19.56 -5.23 6.74
CA GLU A 106 18.72 -5.05 5.56
C GLU A 106 17.24 -4.93 5.95
N VAL A 107 16.78 -5.76 6.90
CA VAL A 107 15.42 -5.66 7.43
C VAL A 107 15.17 -4.32 8.12
N ARG A 108 16.16 -3.80 8.85
CA ARG A 108 16.04 -2.48 9.49
C ARG A 108 15.96 -1.35 8.47
N ASN A 109 16.83 -1.36 7.46
CA ASN A 109 16.78 -0.37 6.38
C ASN A 109 15.43 -0.41 5.65
N ALA A 110 14.91 -1.61 5.37
CA ALA A 110 13.59 -1.80 4.80
C ALA A 110 12.46 -1.25 5.69
N GLN A 111 12.58 -1.40 7.02
CA GLN A 111 11.63 -0.81 7.97
C GLN A 111 11.64 0.72 7.92
N ASP A 112 12.82 1.33 7.90
CA ASP A 112 12.97 2.79 7.83
C ASP A 112 12.42 3.33 6.48
N ASP A 113 12.70 2.64 5.38
CA ASP A 113 12.15 2.95 4.06
C ASP A 113 10.61 2.82 4.03
N ALA A 114 10.06 1.77 4.63
CA ALA A 114 8.62 1.57 4.75
C ALA A 114 7.96 2.70 5.55
N GLN A 115 8.58 3.13 6.66
CA GLN A 115 8.07 4.27 7.44
C GLN A 115 8.10 5.57 6.63
N ALA A 116 9.17 5.82 5.88
CA ALA A 116 9.26 6.99 5.00
C ALA A 116 8.18 6.96 3.91
N ALA A 117 7.97 5.80 3.28
CA ALA A 117 6.92 5.61 2.28
C ALA A 117 5.51 5.77 2.87
N ALA A 118 5.25 5.29 4.09
CA ALA A 118 3.97 5.48 4.78
C ALA A 118 3.66 6.97 5.04
N ARG A 119 4.66 7.74 5.50
CA ARG A 119 4.52 9.20 5.69
C ARG A 119 4.25 9.90 4.36
N ALA A 120 4.94 9.50 3.30
CA ALA A 120 4.71 10.06 1.98
C ALA A 120 3.31 9.72 1.44
N LEU A 121 2.80 8.51 1.69
CA LEU A 121 1.44 8.11 1.34
C LEU A 121 0.41 8.98 2.07
N ALA A 122 0.57 9.18 3.38
CA ALA A 122 -0.31 10.03 4.16
C ALA A 122 -0.32 11.49 3.65
N ALA A 123 0.85 12.03 3.32
CA ALA A 123 0.97 13.38 2.76
C ALA A 123 0.33 13.50 1.36
N ALA A 124 0.54 12.50 0.49
CA ALA A 124 -0.05 12.46 -0.84
C ALA A 124 -1.59 12.35 -0.77
N TYR A 125 -2.11 11.52 0.15
CA TYR A 125 -3.54 11.38 0.41
C TYR A 125 -4.16 12.70 0.87
N ALA A 126 -3.55 13.38 1.84
CA ALA A 126 -4.04 14.66 2.34
C ALA A 126 -4.10 15.73 1.23
N ARG A 127 -3.12 15.73 0.31
CA ARG A 127 -3.09 16.65 -0.84
C ARG A 127 -4.14 16.33 -1.89
N TYR A 128 -4.39 15.05 -2.15
CA TYR A 128 -5.40 14.61 -3.12
C TYR A 128 -6.81 15.07 -2.68
N PHE A 129 -7.14 14.90 -1.40
CA PHE A 129 -8.46 15.22 -0.86
C PHE A 129 -8.58 16.64 -0.26
N ALA A 130 -7.55 17.47 -0.41
CA ALA A 130 -7.62 18.87 0.02
C ALA A 130 -8.65 19.64 -0.84
N PRO A 131 -9.40 20.59 -0.26
CA PRO A 131 -10.24 21.50 -1.03
C PRO A 131 -9.43 22.20 -2.13
N LYS A 132 -9.96 22.18 -3.36
CA LYS A 132 -9.34 22.86 -4.50
C LYS A 132 -9.90 24.30 -4.59
N PRO A 133 -9.06 25.29 -4.91
CA PRO A 133 -9.48 26.67 -5.07
C PRO A 133 -10.42 26.88 -6.26
#